data_AF-A0A857F8T0-F1
#
_entry.id   AF-A0A857F8T0-F1
#
_cell.length_a   1.000
_cell.length_b   1.000
_cell.length_c   1.000
_cell.angle_alpha   90.00
_cell.angle_beta   90.00
_cell.angle_gamma   90.00
#
_symmetry.space_group_name_H-M   'P 1'
#
loop_
_entity.id
_entity.type
_entity.pdbx_description
1 polymer ?
#
loop_
_entity_poly.entity_id
_entity_poly.type
_entity_poly.pdbx_seq_one_letter_code
_entity_poly.pdbx_strand_id
1 'polypeptide(L)'
;MQSISDVANIEFIEAQAEDVANVPIINVFLNQPIGGYAYYPNASNFSPICINSRLDINLTPSASNFGGHILTHELLHTLGLKHTHNPVGLTKQESTMSYLSEHSSGADFDGHYATSPQLYDIAALQHHYGVNLNTRTGDTTYGFNSNTYRAYLTATRFNDTLIFCAWDAGGTDTFDFSGYAQDQIINLNAGHFSHVGGLKGNVSIAFGVTIENAIGGSGDDKIIGNNADNILVGGLGADQIWGENGSNIFRYHKTTDSETTSADTLHDFNSDKDKLDLSPIIYGKNDIYLVDRFSFSGQTEIIEKYDKIKNMTYLMIDFDNNIYETDMMIKIAGKQQLTLNNFITSPQQIA
;
A
#
# COMPACT_ATOMS: atom_id res chain seq x y z
N MET A 1 -1.42 21.36 1.18
CA MET A 1 -2.80 21.82 1.45
C MET A 1 -3.81 20.73 1.13
N GLN A 2 -3.97 20.31 -0.14
CA GLN A 2 -4.93 19.26 -0.51
C GLN A 2 -4.72 17.94 0.27
N SER A 3 -3.47 17.48 0.45
CA SER A 3 -3.17 16.28 1.26
C SER A 3 -3.60 16.37 2.73
N ILE A 4 -3.81 17.56 3.27
CA ILE A 4 -4.31 17.78 4.64
C ILE A 4 -5.84 17.84 4.64
N SER A 5 -6.44 18.55 3.68
CA SER A 5 -7.89 18.56 3.48
C SER A 5 -8.46 17.16 3.18
N ASP A 6 -7.67 16.31 2.54
CA ASP A 6 -8.05 14.92 2.31
C ASP A 6 -8.31 14.16 3.63
N VAL A 7 -7.55 14.45 4.69
CA VAL A 7 -7.54 13.60 5.90
C VAL A 7 -8.35 14.17 7.06
N ALA A 8 -8.62 15.46 7.07
CA ALA A 8 -9.33 16.16 8.14
C ALA A 8 -10.31 17.22 7.60
N ASN A 9 -11.31 17.63 8.39
CA ASN A 9 -12.33 18.61 7.95
C ASN A 9 -11.78 20.04 7.91
N ILE A 10 -10.85 20.28 6.98
CA ILE A 10 -10.19 21.56 6.75
C ILE A 10 -10.35 21.89 5.27
N GLU A 11 -10.88 23.07 4.98
CA GLU A 11 -10.97 23.60 3.62
C GLU A 11 -9.93 24.71 3.43
N PHE A 12 -9.09 24.59 2.40
CA PHE A 12 -8.21 25.67 1.97
C PHE A 12 -8.82 26.37 0.77
N ILE A 13 -9.07 27.67 0.90
CA ILE A 13 -9.58 28.53 -0.15
C ILE A 13 -8.49 29.54 -0.48
N GLU A 14 -8.11 29.63 -1.76
CA GLU A 14 -7.13 30.62 -2.21
C GLU A 14 -7.71 32.03 -2.07
N ALA A 15 -7.06 32.84 -1.22
CA ALA A 15 -7.42 34.24 -1.02
C ALA A 15 -7.06 35.05 -2.28
N GLN A 16 -7.89 36.04 -2.64
CA GLN A 16 -7.51 36.98 -3.69
C GLN A 16 -6.39 37.91 -3.19
N ALA A 17 -5.66 38.55 -4.11
CA ALA A 17 -4.47 39.35 -3.77
C ALA A 17 -4.72 40.50 -2.76
N GLU A 18 -5.97 40.91 -2.59
CA GLU A 18 -6.40 42.01 -1.71
C GLU A 18 -7.00 41.50 -0.38
N ASP A 19 -7.24 40.20 -0.27
CA ASP A 19 -7.84 39.56 0.89
C ASP A 19 -6.79 39.24 1.97
N VAL A 20 -7.24 39.19 3.23
CA VAL A 20 -6.40 38.71 4.34
C VAL A 20 -6.43 37.20 4.36
N ALA A 21 -5.31 36.56 4.01
CA ALA A 21 -5.15 35.11 4.12
C ALA A 21 -4.83 34.68 5.56
N ASN A 22 -5.44 33.59 6.04
CA ASN A 22 -5.09 33.00 7.34
C ASN A 22 -3.67 32.40 7.35
N VAL A 23 -3.26 31.79 6.22
CA VAL A 23 -1.99 31.08 6.07
C VAL A 23 -1.27 31.58 4.80
N PRO A 24 -0.68 32.79 4.82
CA PRO A 24 0.08 33.27 3.68
C PRO A 24 1.42 32.53 3.56
N ILE A 25 1.86 32.24 2.33
CA ILE A 25 3.17 31.66 2.03
C ILE A 25 4.11 32.77 1.57
N ILE A 26 5.26 32.92 2.24
CA ILE A 26 6.17 34.04 2.05
C ILE A 26 7.60 33.51 1.85
N ASN A 27 8.25 33.94 0.78
CA ASN A 27 9.69 33.72 0.63
C ASN A 27 10.48 34.73 1.47
N VAL A 28 11.40 34.21 2.27
CA VAL A 28 12.30 35.00 3.12
C VAL A 28 13.76 34.77 2.74
N PHE A 29 14.58 35.80 2.90
CA PHE A 29 16.01 35.73 2.61
C PHE A 29 16.79 35.66 3.92
N LEU A 30 17.02 34.44 4.41
CA LEU A 30 17.73 34.20 5.66
C LEU A 30 19.16 33.74 5.40
N ASN A 31 20.13 34.32 6.11
CA ASN A 31 21.54 33.89 6.04
C ASN A 31 21.81 32.58 6.81
N GLN A 32 20.85 32.15 7.64
CA GLN A 32 20.95 30.91 8.42
C GLN A 32 20.52 29.71 7.55
N PRO A 33 21.09 28.52 7.77
CA PRO A 33 20.76 27.31 7.01
C PRO A 33 19.43 26.67 7.50
N ILE A 34 18.39 27.48 7.66
CA ILE A 34 17.05 27.04 8.07
C ILE A 34 16.20 26.90 6.82
N GLY A 35 15.53 25.75 6.65
CA GLY A 35 14.67 25.44 5.52
C GLY A 35 13.44 26.35 5.43
N GLY A 36 12.74 26.49 6.55
CA GLY A 36 11.58 27.34 6.71
C GLY A 36 11.22 27.49 8.19
N TYR A 37 10.18 28.27 8.46
CA TYR A 37 9.51 28.31 9.75
C TYR A 37 8.07 28.79 9.58
N ALA A 38 7.21 28.42 10.51
CA ALA A 38 5.82 28.86 10.55
C ALA A 38 5.39 29.20 11.98
N TYR A 39 4.23 29.85 12.09
CA TYR A 39 3.60 30.18 13.37
C TYR A 39 2.35 29.33 13.58
N TYR A 40 2.12 28.93 14.83
CA TYR A 40 0.91 28.24 15.24
C TYR A 40 -0.37 29.04 14.94
N PRO A 41 -1.55 28.38 14.92
CA PRO A 41 -2.83 29.05 14.77
C PRO A 41 -2.98 30.23 15.73
N ASN A 42 -3.35 31.39 15.22
CA ASN A 42 -3.60 32.59 16.01
C ASN A 42 -4.96 33.18 15.64
N ALA A 43 -5.88 33.30 16.60
CA ALA A 43 -7.22 33.83 16.34
C ALA A 43 -7.22 35.33 15.98
N SER A 44 -6.16 36.06 16.35
CA SER A 44 -6.06 37.51 16.19
C SER A 44 -5.03 37.93 15.14
N ASN A 45 -4.36 36.99 14.47
CA ASN A 45 -3.33 37.26 13.47
C ASN A 45 -3.21 36.12 12.44
N PHE A 46 -2.51 36.34 11.33
CA PHE A 46 -2.21 35.27 10.38
C PHE A 46 -1.11 34.33 10.91
N SER A 47 -1.06 33.12 10.36
CA SER A 47 -0.08 32.06 10.65
C SER A 47 0.76 31.81 9.39
N PRO A 48 1.76 32.67 9.10
CA PRO A 48 2.48 32.60 7.84
C PRO A 48 3.38 31.36 7.78
N ILE A 49 3.56 30.84 6.57
CA ILE A 49 4.61 29.90 6.21
C ILE A 49 5.74 30.70 5.58
N CYS A 50 6.91 30.71 6.22
CA CYS A 50 8.09 31.42 5.74
C CYS A 50 9.11 30.43 5.18
N ILE A 51 9.39 30.49 3.88
CA ILE A 51 10.32 29.57 3.19
C ILE A 51 11.61 30.31 2.85
N ASN A 52 12.76 29.72 3.21
CA ASN A 52 14.05 30.35 2.93
C ASN A 52 14.46 30.14 1.47
N SER A 53 14.28 31.18 0.65
CA SER A 53 14.56 31.14 -0.79
C SER A 53 16.04 31.23 -1.15
N ARG A 54 16.95 31.28 -0.15
CA ARG A 54 18.40 31.15 -0.39
C ARG A 54 18.88 29.70 -0.53
N LEU A 55 18.04 28.73 -0.18
CA LEU A 55 18.38 27.31 -0.25
C LEU A 55 17.81 26.70 -1.53
N ASP A 56 18.68 26.12 -2.36
CA ASP A 56 18.30 25.57 -3.67
C ASP A 56 17.18 24.51 -3.57
N ILE A 57 17.19 23.72 -2.50
CA ILE A 57 16.15 22.72 -2.18
C ILE A 57 14.73 23.30 -2.13
N ASN A 58 14.57 24.58 -1.78
CA ASN A 58 13.28 25.26 -1.69
C ASN A 58 12.83 25.90 -3.01
N LEU A 59 13.70 25.97 -4.02
CA LEU A 59 13.38 26.57 -5.31
C LEU A 59 12.65 25.59 -6.24
N THR A 60 12.79 24.29 -5.99
CA THR A 60 12.23 23.22 -6.83
C THR A 60 11.56 22.13 -5.98
N PRO A 61 10.57 22.46 -5.13
CA PRO A 61 9.86 21.46 -4.34
C PRO A 61 9.18 20.44 -5.26
N SER A 62 9.27 19.15 -4.92
CA SER A 62 8.63 18.05 -5.63
C SER A 62 7.85 17.16 -4.66
N ALA A 63 7.21 16.11 -5.17
CA ALA A 63 6.45 15.15 -4.36
C ALA A 63 7.32 14.21 -3.50
N SER A 64 8.66 14.25 -3.62
CA SER A 64 9.55 13.31 -2.93
C SER A 64 10.86 13.93 -2.41
N ASN A 65 11.01 15.25 -2.46
CA ASN A 65 12.23 15.94 -2.04
C ASN A 65 12.04 16.76 -0.76
N PHE A 66 13.17 17.20 -0.21
CA PHE A 66 13.18 17.91 1.07
C PHE A 66 12.45 19.26 1.03
N GLY A 67 12.44 19.96 -0.11
CA GLY A 67 11.68 21.21 -0.26
C GLY A 67 10.16 21.00 -0.14
N GLY A 68 9.63 19.95 -0.76
CA GLY A 68 8.22 19.55 -0.62
C GLY A 68 7.88 19.11 0.81
N HIS A 69 8.82 18.44 1.48
CA HIS A 69 8.70 18.07 2.89
C HIS A 69 8.61 19.30 3.80
N ILE A 70 9.47 20.30 3.61
CA ILE A 70 9.44 21.56 4.38
C ILE A 70 8.09 22.26 4.21
N LEU A 71 7.57 22.37 3.00
CA LEU A 71 6.26 23.00 2.78
C LEU A 71 5.13 22.31 3.58
N THR A 72 5.16 20.99 3.62
CA THR A 72 4.18 20.20 4.39
C THR A 72 4.38 20.38 5.88
N HIS A 73 5.63 20.29 6.35
CA HIS A 73 6.01 20.49 7.76
C HIS A 73 5.57 21.87 8.28
N GLU A 74 5.89 22.93 7.56
CA GLU A 74 5.53 24.29 7.97
C GLU A 74 4.02 24.51 7.93
N LEU A 75 3.33 23.94 6.94
CA LEU A 75 1.87 24.00 6.90
C LEU A 75 1.22 23.30 8.11
N LEU A 76 1.76 22.17 8.55
CA LEU A 76 1.27 21.46 9.74
C LEU A 76 1.47 22.28 11.04
N HIS A 77 2.56 23.05 11.17
CA HIS A 77 2.71 24.01 12.27
C HIS A 77 1.57 25.04 12.30
N THR A 78 1.18 25.58 11.13
CA THR A 78 0.06 26.54 11.03
C THR A 78 -1.29 25.96 11.42
N LEU A 79 -1.39 24.62 11.48
CA LEU A 79 -2.55 23.87 11.94
C LEU A 79 -2.41 23.36 13.38
N GLY A 80 -1.36 23.76 14.11
CA GLY A 80 -1.21 23.48 15.53
C GLY A 80 -0.36 22.26 15.87
N LEU A 81 0.19 21.55 14.87
CA LEU A 81 1.02 20.38 15.15
C LEU A 81 2.42 20.81 15.59
N LYS A 82 2.91 20.19 16.66
CA LYS A 82 4.25 20.43 17.20
C LYS A 82 5.24 19.41 16.65
N HIS A 83 6.52 19.71 16.80
CA HIS A 83 7.56 18.71 16.59
C HIS A 83 7.34 17.45 17.43
N THR A 84 7.57 16.29 16.83
CA THR A 84 7.31 14.97 17.44
C THR A 84 8.57 14.23 17.87
N HIS A 85 9.75 14.64 17.39
CA HIS A 85 11.02 14.03 17.78
C HIS A 85 11.36 14.18 19.28
N ASN A 86 10.88 15.24 19.92
CA ASN A 86 11.04 15.46 21.35
C ASN A 86 9.75 16.06 21.93
N PRO A 87 9.19 15.54 23.03
CA PRO A 87 9.67 14.42 23.85
C PRO A 87 9.21 13.03 23.36
N VAL A 88 8.39 12.94 22.30
CA VAL A 88 7.72 11.68 21.91
C VAL A 88 8.69 10.68 21.27
N GLY A 89 9.70 11.16 20.54
CA GLY A 89 10.71 10.30 19.91
C GLY A 89 10.29 9.70 18.56
N LEU A 90 9.22 10.19 17.94
CA LEU A 90 8.83 9.76 16.59
C LEU A 90 9.88 10.18 15.56
N THR A 91 10.03 9.42 14.49
CA THR A 91 10.92 9.72 13.36
C THR A 91 10.13 10.26 12.17
N LYS A 92 10.84 10.59 11.08
CA LYS A 92 10.21 10.97 9.80
C LYS A 92 9.40 9.84 9.16
N GLN A 93 9.55 8.60 9.61
CA GLN A 93 8.68 7.50 9.20
C GLN A 93 7.24 7.71 9.71
N GLU A 94 7.10 8.14 10.96
CA GLU A 94 5.81 8.22 11.64
C GLU A 94 5.17 9.61 11.57
N SER A 95 5.97 10.65 11.41
CA SER A 95 5.51 12.04 11.41
C SER A 95 6.44 12.97 10.62
N THR A 96 5.86 13.75 9.71
CA THR A 96 6.51 14.84 8.99
C THR A 96 7.07 15.91 9.94
N MET A 97 6.51 16.00 11.16
CA MET A 97 6.94 16.95 12.19
C MET A 97 8.22 16.54 12.92
N SER A 98 8.81 15.38 12.58
CA SER A 98 10.03 14.91 13.19
C SER A 98 11.29 15.42 12.49
N TYR A 99 12.34 15.68 13.28
CA TYR A 99 13.69 15.87 12.77
C TYR A 99 14.55 14.61 12.84
N LEU A 100 14.14 13.59 13.59
CA LEU A 100 14.84 12.31 13.65
C LEU A 100 14.68 11.58 12.33
N SER A 101 15.77 11.04 11.79
CA SER A 101 15.72 10.24 10.57
C SER A 101 14.90 8.97 10.80
N GLU A 102 14.13 8.61 9.79
CA GLU A 102 13.44 7.34 9.58
C GLU A 102 14.34 6.11 9.81
N HIS A 103 15.66 6.22 9.58
CA HIS A 103 16.60 5.16 9.92
C HIS A 103 16.60 4.81 11.41
N SER A 104 16.23 5.76 12.29
CA SER A 104 16.19 5.53 13.74
C SER A 104 15.08 4.57 14.17
N SER A 105 14.06 4.38 13.32
CA SER A 105 12.99 3.39 13.48
C SER A 105 13.13 2.20 12.52
N GLY A 106 14.24 2.12 11.77
CA GLY A 106 14.55 1.03 10.85
C GLY A 106 14.00 1.19 9.42
N ALA A 107 13.37 2.33 9.12
CA ALA A 107 12.97 2.69 7.76
C ALA A 107 14.16 3.19 6.93
N ASP A 108 13.95 3.23 5.61
CA ASP A 108 14.94 3.71 4.64
C ASP A 108 14.19 4.24 3.41
N PHE A 109 14.25 5.55 3.22
CA PHE A 109 13.59 6.24 2.11
C PHE A 109 14.54 6.53 0.94
N ASP A 110 15.76 5.97 0.94
CA ASP A 110 16.79 6.19 -0.08
C ASP A 110 17.07 7.69 -0.35
N GLY A 111 17.08 8.48 0.73
CA GLY A 111 17.30 9.94 0.66
C GLY A 111 16.12 10.75 0.12
N HIS A 112 14.96 10.12 -0.11
CA HIS A 112 13.71 10.81 -0.42
C HIS A 112 12.96 11.21 0.86
N TYR A 113 11.92 12.03 0.68
CA TYR A 113 11.16 12.60 1.80
C TYR A 113 9.66 12.52 1.56
N ALA A 114 8.91 12.24 2.63
CA ALA A 114 7.46 12.36 2.64
C ALA A 114 7.03 13.82 2.43
N THR A 115 6.04 14.05 1.57
CA THR A 115 5.48 15.38 1.23
C THR A 115 3.97 15.48 1.49
N SER A 116 3.48 14.60 2.36
CA SER A 116 2.10 14.52 2.83
C SER A 116 2.09 14.14 4.32
N PRO A 117 0.98 14.39 5.05
CA PRO A 117 0.85 13.94 6.44
C PRO A 117 1.11 12.45 6.58
N GLN A 118 1.96 12.06 7.54
CA GLN A 118 2.23 10.66 7.88
C GLN A 118 1.30 10.20 9.01
N LEU A 119 1.42 8.93 9.41
CA LEU A 119 0.49 8.21 10.29
C LEU A 119 0.01 9.03 11.51
N TYR A 120 0.93 9.62 12.28
CA TYR A 120 0.56 10.41 13.46
C TYR A 120 0.23 11.87 13.16
N ASP A 121 0.64 12.40 12.01
CA ASP A 121 0.18 13.72 11.55
C ASP A 121 -1.31 13.66 11.22
N ILE A 122 -1.74 12.59 10.52
CA ILE A 122 -3.15 12.33 10.20
C ILE A 122 -3.96 12.20 11.49
N ALA A 123 -3.53 11.36 12.43
CA ALA A 123 -4.22 11.19 13.70
C ALA A 123 -4.35 12.50 14.48
N ALA A 124 -3.31 13.34 14.51
CA ALA A 124 -3.34 14.64 15.18
C ALA A 124 -4.27 15.64 14.48
N LEU A 125 -4.24 15.71 13.15
CA LEU A 125 -5.15 16.55 12.36
C LEU A 125 -6.60 16.15 12.58
N GLN A 126 -6.91 14.85 12.54
CA GLN A 126 -8.25 14.33 12.78
C GLN A 126 -8.72 14.57 14.22
N HIS A 127 -7.83 14.51 15.19
CA HIS A 127 -8.14 14.87 16.57
C HIS A 127 -8.54 16.34 16.71
N HIS A 128 -7.84 17.26 16.03
CA HIS A 128 -8.09 18.70 16.13
C HIS A 128 -9.29 19.17 15.30
N TYR A 129 -9.43 18.64 14.08
CA TYR A 129 -10.34 19.19 13.07
C TYR A 129 -11.43 18.20 12.65
N GLY A 130 -11.43 16.99 13.21
CA GLY A 130 -12.36 15.92 12.83
C GLY A 130 -11.92 15.19 11.57
N VAL A 131 -12.41 13.96 11.45
CA VAL A 131 -12.14 13.04 10.34
C VAL A 131 -12.91 13.46 9.09
N ASN A 132 -12.23 13.52 7.94
CA ASN A 132 -12.92 13.75 6.65
C ASN A 132 -13.39 12.44 6.02
N LEU A 133 -14.66 12.14 6.21
CA LEU A 133 -15.33 10.94 5.68
C LEU A 133 -15.86 11.08 4.25
N ASN A 134 -15.52 12.17 3.54
CA ASN A 134 -15.92 12.37 2.14
C ASN A 134 -14.78 12.06 1.16
N THR A 135 -13.59 11.79 1.66
CA THR A 135 -12.41 11.53 0.84
C THR A 135 -12.41 10.08 0.39
N ARG A 136 -12.40 9.87 -0.94
CA ARG A 136 -12.18 8.56 -1.57
C ARG A 136 -13.20 7.47 -1.18
N THR A 137 -14.46 7.84 -0.94
CA THR A 137 -15.53 6.91 -0.47
C THR A 137 -15.96 5.80 -1.45
N GLY A 138 -15.22 5.58 -2.54
CA GLY A 138 -15.48 4.52 -3.51
C GLY A 138 -14.16 3.82 -3.84
N ASP A 139 -14.21 2.78 -4.66
CA ASP A 139 -13.07 1.89 -4.86
C ASP A 139 -11.83 2.63 -5.35
N THR A 140 -10.79 2.63 -4.52
CA THR A 140 -9.57 3.40 -4.74
C THR A 140 -8.37 2.49 -4.96
N THR A 141 -7.64 2.73 -6.04
CA THR A 141 -6.33 2.12 -6.28
C THR A 141 -5.21 3.11 -5.93
N TYR A 142 -4.28 2.67 -5.09
CA TYR A 142 -3.05 3.37 -4.70
C TYR A 142 -1.84 2.71 -5.36
N GLY A 143 -0.83 3.50 -5.74
CA GLY A 143 0.37 3.00 -6.43
C GLY A 143 0.20 3.03 -7.95
N PHE A 144 0.47 1.91 -8.62
CA PHE A 144 0.21 1.75 -10.05
C PHE A 144 -1.28 1.79 -10.34
N ASN A 145 -1.63 2.20 -11.56
CA ASN A 145 -3.04 2.32 -12.01
C ASN A 145 -3.92 3.20 -11.10
N SER A 146 -3.29 4.11 -10.34
CA SER A 146 -4.00 4.87 -9.31
C SER A 146 -5.09 5.78 -9.88
N ASN A 147 -6.24 5.79 -9.21
CA ASN A 147 -7.34 6.71 -9.43
C ASN A 147 -7.46 7.76 -8.29
N THR A 148 -6.44 7.90 -7.45
CA THR A 148 -6.44 8.85 -6.31
C THR A 148 -6.36 10.32 -6.75
N TYR A 149 -5.86 10.57 -7.96
CA TYR A 149 -5.52 11.90 -8.46
C TYR A 149 -4.60 12.67 -7.49
N ARG A 150 -3.66 11.96 -6.83
CA ARG A 150 -2.63 12.53 -5.95
C ARG A 150 -1.27 12.02 -6.36
N ALA A 151 -0.36 12.94 -6.68
CA ALA A 151 0.98 12.58 -7.15
C ALA A 151 1.78 11.74 -6.15
N TYR A 152 1.65 11.99 -4.84
CA TYR A 152 2.36 11.24 -3.79
C TYR A 152 1.78 9.83 -3.54
N LEU A 153 0.64 9.50 -4.14
CA LEU A 153 -0.03 8.19 -4.05
C LEU A 153 0.02 7.40 -5.37
N THR A 154 0.68 7.95 -6.41
CA THR A 154 0.66 7.40 -7.77
C THR A 154 2.06 6.99 -8.22
N ALA A 155 2.20 5.75 -8.69
CA ALA A 155 3.35 5.27 -9.42
C ALA A 155 2.96 5.01 -10.89
N THR A 156 3.83 5.38 -11.82
CA THR A 156 3.65 5.19 -13.27
C THR A 156 4.84 4.49 -13.92
N ARG A 157 5.98 4.43 -13.21
CA ARG A 157 7.22 3.81 -13.65
C ARG A 157 7.75 2.90 -12.54
N PHE A 158 8.49 1.87 -12.94
CA PHE A 158 9.10 0.88 -12.05
C PHE A 158 10.07 1.45 -10.99
N ASN A 159 10.44 2.72 -11.09
CA ASN A 159 11.35 3.41 -10.18
C ASN A 159 10.75 4.71 -9.60
N ASP A 160 9.44 4.91 -9.71
CA ASP A 160 8.80 6.02 -9.00
C ASP A 160 8.85 5.77 -7.49
N THR A 161 9.13 6.82 -6.72
CA THR A 161 9.22 6.76 -5.26
C THR A 161 7.84 6.95 -4.64
N LEU A 162 7.40 6.02 -3.80
CA LEU A 162 6.19 6.15 -2.98
C LEU A 162 6.56 6.30 -1.51
N ILE A 163 6.17 7.42 -0.89
CA ILE A 163 6.27 7.63 0.57
C ILE A 163 4.97 8.27 1.04
N PHE A 164 4.08 7.50 1.66
CA PHE A 164 2.77 7.99 2.06
C PHE A 164 2.13 7.19 3.20
N CYS A 165 1.14 7.82 3.84
CA CYS A 165 0.16 7.17 4.69
C CYS A 165 -1.22 7.26 4.02
N ALA A 166 -1.86 6.11 3.74
CA ALA A 166 -3.15 6.05 3.08
C ALA A 166 -4.25 6.47 4.07
N TRP A 167 -5.04 7.48 3.67
CA TRP A 167 -6.30 7.79 4.29
C TRP A 167 -7.41 7.44 3.31
N ASP A 168 -8.36 6.62 3.71
CA ASP A 168 -9.54 6.29 2.91
C ASP A 168 -10.78 6.28 3.80
N ALA A 169 -11.92 6.76 3.29
CA ALA A 169 -13.17 6.80 4.02
C ALA A 169 -14.10 5.63 3.69
N GLY A 170 -13.76 4.79 2.71
CA GLY A 170 -14.44 3.54 2.41
C GLY A 170 -14.53 3.25 0.91
N GLY A 171 -15.01 2.06 0.56
CA GLY A 171 -14.88 1.51 -0.78
C GLY A 171 -14.29 0.11 -0.67
N THR A 172 -13.93 -0.47 -1.81
CA THR A 172 -13.06 -1.66 -1.89
C THR A 172 -11.74 -1.22 -2.49
N ASP A 173 -10.73 -1.05 -1.66
CA ASP A 173 -9.50 -0.37 -2.01
C ASP A 173 -8.36 -1.33 -2.29
N THR A 174 -7.42 -0.89 -3.13
CA THR A 174 -6.31 -1.72 -3.61
C THR A 174 -4.98 -1.00 -3.49
N PHE A 175 -4.02 -1.66 -2.86
CA PHE A 175 -2.60 -1.36 -3.02
C PHE A 175 -2.07 -2.11 -4.24
N ASP A 176 -1.86 -1.39 -5.34
CA ASP A 176 -1.31 -1.94 -6.57
C ASP A 176 0.17 -1.54 -6.69
N PHE A 177 1.05 -2.49 -6.41
CA PHE A 177 2.50 -2.34 -6.50
C PHE A 177 3.11 -3.20 -7.62
N SER A 178 2.28 -3.56 -8.61
CA SER A 178 2.60 -4.50 -9.69
C SER A 178 3.75 -4.12 -10.61
N GLY A 179 4.07 -2.83 -10.70
CA GLY A 179 5.15 -2.35 -11.56
C GLY A 179 6.54 -2.39 -10.92
N TYR A 180 6.67 -2.82 -9.66
CA TYR A 180 7.97 -2.98 -8.99
C TYR A 180 8.56 -4.38 -9.19
N ALA A 181 9.89 -4.47 -9.18
CA ALA A 181 10.62 -5.72 -9.38
C ALA A 181 11.43 -6.14 -8.14
N GLN A 182 11.52 -5.27 -7.14
CA GLN A 182 12.15 -5.53 -5.86
C GLN A 182 11.20 -6.34 -4.98
N ASP A 183 11.74 -7.22 -4.15
CA ASP A 183 10.97 -7.90 -3.09
C ASP A 183 10.28 -6.87 -2.19
N GLN A 184 9.00 -7.07 -1.95
CA GLN A 184 8.15 -6.17 -1.18
C GLN A 184 7.66 -6.82 0.11
N ILE A 185 7.30 -5.99 1.08
CA ILE A 185 6.49 -6.41 2.24
C ILE A 185 5.26 -5.52 2.25
N ILE A 186 4.10 -6.08 1.92
CA ILE A 186 2.82 -5.38 1.85
C ILE A 186 1.97 -5.83 3.03
N ASN A 187 1.67 -4.92 3.95
CA ASN A 187 0.81 -5.20 5.10
C ASN A 187 -0.44 -4.32 5.06
N LEU A 188 -1.61 -4.96 4.97
CA LEU A 188 -2.91 -4.30 4.87
C LEU A 188 -3.54 -3.92 6.23
N ASN A 189 -2.83 -4.16 7.34
CA ASN A 189 -3.31 -3.76 8.66
C ASN A 189 -3.13 -2.25 8.92
N ALA A 190 -4.20 -1.58 9.35
CA ALA A 190 -4.14 -0.18 9.77
C ALA A 190 -3.06 0.07 10.82
N GLY A 191 -2.37 1.21 10.72
CA GLY A 191 -1.27 1.61 11.61
C GLY A 191 0.04 0.86 11.39
N HIS A 192 0.12 -0.05 10.43
CA HIS A 192 1.35 -0.77 10.07
C HIS A 192 2.03 -0.15 8.86
N PHE A 193 3.29 -0.56 8.64
CA PHE A 193 4.15 -0.09 7.57
C PHE A 193 4.51 -1.23 6.62
N SER A 194 4.64 -0.88 5.35
CA SER A 194 5.03 -1.71 4.22
C SER A 194 6.41 -1.29 3.70
N HIS A 195 7.07 -2.19 2.95
CA HIS A 195 8.32 -1.98 2.24
C HIS A 195 8.02 -2.12 0.76
N VAL A 196 8.04 -1.01 0.01
CA VAL A 196 7.47 -0.96 -1.35
C VAL A 196 8.48 -0.31 -2.28
N GLY A 197 8.69 -0.90 -3.47
CA GLY A 197 9.54 -0.33 -4.51
C GLY A 197 11.02 -0.19 -4.15
N GLY A 198 11.53 -1.08 -3.30
CA GLY A 198 12.92 -1.07 -2.83
C GLY A 198 13.20 -0.17 -1.61
N LEU A 199 12.20 0.54 -1.11
CA LEU A 199 12.28 1.34 0.12
C LEU A 199 11.81 0.51 1.33
N LYS A 200 12.10 0.98 2.54
CA LYS A 200 11.66 0.36 3.80
C LYS A 200 10.80 1.30 4.62
N GLY A 201 9.65 0.81 5.03
CA GLY A 201 8.74 1.50 5.94
C GLY A 201 8.09 2.74 5.34
N ASN A 202 8.02 2.82 4.01
CA ASN A 202 7.66 4.01 3.24
C ASN A 202 6.16 4.14 2.96
N VAL A 203 5.42 3.04 3.00
CA VAL A 203 3.96 3.04 2.83
C VAL A 203 3.31 2.63 4.14
N SER A 204 2.25 3.29 4.55
CA SER A 204 1.46 2.93 5.73
C SER A 204 -0.03 3.15 5.49
N ILE A 205 -0.86 2.59 6.37
CA ILE A 205 -2.32 2.79 6.37
C ILE A 205 -2.69 3.56 7.65
N ALA A 206 -3.47 4.64 7.52
CA ALA A 206 -3.88 5.43 8.67
C ALA A 206 -4.78 4.61 9.63
N PHE A 207 -4.83 5.01 10.90
CA PHE A 207 -5.70 4.34 11.86
C PHE A 207 -7.17 4.43 11.44
N GLY A 208 -7.90 3.31 11.55
CA GLY A 208 -9.32 3.24 11.22
C GLY A 208 -9.64 3.10 9.72
N VAL A 209 -8.63 3.01 8.86
CA VAL A 209 -8.79 2.74 7.42
C VAL A 209 -8.69 1.24 7.16
N THR A 210 -9.51 0.73 6.24
CA THR A 210 -9.40 -0.63 5.71
C THR A 210 -8.96 -0.52 4.26
N ILE A 211 -7.98 -1.32 3.86
CA ILE A 211 -7.61 -1.53 2.45
C ILE A 211 -7.77 -3.02 2.21
N GLU A 212 -8.63 -3.39 1.26
CA GLU A 212 -9.07 -4.78 1.07
C GLU A 212 -8.08 -5.59 0.23
N ASN A 213 -7.42 -4.97 -0.74
CA ASN A 213 -6.68 -5.73 -1.76
C ASN A 213 -5.21 -5.32 -1.86
N ALA A 214 -4.39 -6.27 -2.27
CA ALA A 214 -2.98 -6.07 -2.58
C ALA A 214 -2.60 -6.80 -3.86
N ILE A 215 -1.79 -6.13 -4.68
CA ILE A 215 -1.12 -6.71 -5.86
C ILE A 215 0.38 -6.46 -5.70
N GLY A 216 1.13 -7.54 -5.51
CA GLY A 216 2.59 -7.52 -5.51
C GLY A 216 3.17 -7.38 -6.92
N GLY A 217 4.51 -7.35 -6.99
CA GLY A 217 5.31 -7.05 -8.16
C GLY A 217 5.86 -8.30 -8.85
N SER A 218 7.10 -8.21 -9.30
CA SER A 218 7.81 -9.35 -9.89
C SER A 218 8.96 -9.90 -9.02
N GLY A 219 9.05 -9.45 -7.76
CA GLY A 219 10.02 -9.93 -6.78
C GLY A 219 9.42 -11.02 -5.89
N ASP A 220 10.20 -11.56 -4.95
CA ASP A 220 9.68 -12.54 -3.99
C ASP A 220 8.97 -11.78 -2.84
N ASP A 221 7.67 -11.52 -3.00
CA ASP A 221 6.93 -10.61 -2.13
C ASP A 221 6.38 -11.30 -0.88
N LYS A 222 6.20 -10.51 0.19
CA LYS A 222 5.44 -10.89 1.38
C LYS A 222 4.18 -10.06 1.46
N ILE A 223 3.02 -10.71 1.39
CA ILE A 223 1.73 -10.03 1.41
C ILE A 223 0.94 -10.51 2.63
N ILE A 224 0.56 -9.56 3.49
CA ILE A 224 -0.20 -9.79 4.71
C ILE A 224 -1.53 -9.05 4.54
N GLY A 225 -2.62 -9.82 4.53
CA GLY A 225 -4.01 -9.34 4.54
C GLY A 225 -4.37 -8.64 5.85
N ASN A 226 -5.66 -8.60 6.16
CA ASN A 226 -6.16 -8.03 7.39
C ASN A 226 -7.44 -8.74 7.87
N ASN A 227 -8.31 -8.03 8.60
CA ASN A 227 -9.53 -8.61 9.12
C ASN A 227 -10.72 -8.60 8.15
N ALA A 228 -10.60 -7.88 7.03
CA ALA A 228 -11.61 -7.83 5.97
C ALA A 228 -11.44 -9.00 4.99
N ASP A 229 -12.38 -9.15 4.07
CA ASP A 229 -12.25 -10.09 2.96
C ASP A 229 -11.25 -9.52 1.95
N ASN A 230 -10.10 -10.17 1.76
CA ASN A 230 -9.04 -9.66 0.90
C ASN A 230 -8.98 -10.35 -0.46
N ILE A 231 -8.64 -9.60 -1.52
CA ILE A 231 -8.12 -10.16 -2.77
C ILE A 231 -6.61 -9.90 -2.83
N LEU A 232 -5.85 -10.99 -2.81
CA LEU A 232 -4.39 -10.97 -2.77
C LEU A 232 -3.82 -11.60 -4.03
N VAL A 233 -2.96 -10.84 -4.72
CA VAL A 233 -2.22 -11.28 -5.91
C VAL A 233 -0.73 -11.14 -5.59
N GLY A 234 0.00 -12.25 -5.62
CA GLY A 234 1.45 -12.27 -5.43
C GLY A 234 2.17 -11.53 -6.56
N GLY A 235 1.95 -11.99 -7.79
CA GLY A 235 2.60 -11.46 -8.98
C GLY A 235 3.53 -12.51 -9.57
N LEU A 236 4.69 -12.11 -10.09
CA LEU A 236 5.75 -13.08 -10.41
C LEU A 236 6.68 -13.18 -9.21
N GLY A 237 7.35 -14.32 -9.06
CA GLY A 237 8.23 -14.55 -7.91
C GLY A 237 7.74 -15.73 -7.10
N ALA A 238 8.41 -16.03 -5.99
CA ALA A 238 8.01 -17.04 -5.02
C ALA A 238 7.37 -16.38 -3.79
N ASP A 239 6.11 -15.96 -3.91
CA ASP A 239 5.48 -15.08 -2.93
C ASP A 239 5.07 -15.82 -1.66
N GLN A 240 5.06 -15.07 -0.56
CA GLN A 240 4.65 -15.54 0.75
C GLN A 240 3.40 -14.76 1.18
N ILE A 241 2.26 -15.42 1.23
CA ILE A 241 0.96 -14.75 1.37
C ILE A 241 0.24 -15.25 2.63
N TRP A 242 -0.22 -14.31 3.44
CA TRP A 242 -1.09 -14.50 4.59
C TRP A 242 -2.40 -13.78 4.33
N GLY A 243 -3.51 -14.51 4.30
CA GLY A 243 -4.85 -13.93 4.22
C GLY A 243 -5.33 -13.35 5.56
N GLU A 244 -4.76 -13.80 6.68
CA GLU A 244 -5.22 -13.50 8.04
C GLU A 244 -6.70 -13.92 8.28
N ASN A 245 -7.55 -12.97 8.69
CA ASN A 245 -8.96 -13.21 8.95
C ASN A 245 -9.77 -13.04 7.65
N GLY A 246 -11.06 -12.72 7.68
CA GLY A 246 -11.89 -12.60 6.45
C GLY A 246 -12.02 -13.87 5.60
N SER A 247 -12.79 -13.80 4.52
CA SER A 247 -12.89 -14.83 3.48
C SER A 247 -12.08 -14.38 2.27
N ASN A 248 -10.87 -14.93 2.11
CA ASN A 248 -9.88 -14.37 1.19
C ASN A 248 -9.90 -15.05 -0.17
N ILE A 249 -9.50 -14.29 -1.18
CA ILE A 249 -9.28 -14.76 -2.54
C ILE A 249 -7.80 -14.58 -2.88
N PHE A 250 -7.12 -15.69 -3.11
CA PHE A 250 -5.76 -15.71 -3.64
C PHE A 250 -5.85 -15.88 -5.16
N ARG A 251 -5.57 -14.82 -5.91
CA ARG A 251 -5.79 -14.77 -7.36
C ARG A 251 -4.49 -14.90 -8.14
N TYR A 252 -4.57 -15.68 -9.20
CA TYR A 252 -3.49 -15.88 -10.15
C TYR A 252 -3.93 -15.42 -11.54
N HIS A 253 -3.12 -14.59 -12.19
CA HIS A 253 -3.41 -14.03 -13.51
C HIS A 253 -2.75 -14.82 -14.65
N LYS A 254 -1.62 -15.48 -14.37
CA LYS A 254 -0.86 -16.30 -15.34
C LYS A 254 -0.28 -17.54 -14.66
N THR A 255 0.06 -18.55 -15.44
CA THR A 255 0.76 -19.74 -14.93
C THR A 255 2.14 -19.41 -14.34
N THR A 256 2.80 -18.39 -14.90
CA THR A 256 4.10 -17.88 -14.44
C THR A 256 4.05 -17.18 -13.08
N ASP A 257 2.86 -16.88 -12.57
CA ASP A 257 2.71 -16.25 -11.26
C ASP A 257 3.08 -17.22 -10.12
N SER A 258 3.16 -18.54 -10.38
CA SER A 258 3.58 -19.52 -9.37
C SER A 258 4.17 -20.77 -10.02
N GLU A 259 5.32 -20.59 -10.68
CA GLU A 259 6.02 -21.68 -11.37
C GLU A 259 6.50 -22.77 -10.38
N THR A 260 6.73 -23.99 -10.86
CA THR A 260 7.21 -25.09 -10.00
C THR A 260 8.55 -24.81 -9.31
N THR A 261 9.40 -23.96 -9.90
CA THR A 261 10.69 -23.52 -9.35
C THR A 261 10.60 -22.33 -8.40
N SER A 262 9.53 -21.53 -8.49
CA SER A 262 9.29 -20.32 -7.70
C SER A 262 7.86 -20.27 -7.19
N ALA A 263 7.36 -21.40 -6.69
CA ALA A 263 5.96 -21.50 -6.29
C ALA A 263 5.65 -20.69 -5.03
N ASP A 264 4.54 -19.96 -5.08
CA ASP A 264 3.93 -19.25 -3.97
C ASP A 264 3.61 -20.15 -2.79
N THR A 265 3.59 -19.53 -1.61
CA THR A 265 3.22 -20.17 -0.35
C THR A 265 2.12 -19.39 0.36
N LEU A 266 0.95 -20.03 0.50
CA LEU A 266 -0.16 -19.57 1.32
C LEU A 266 0.00 -20.11 2.73
N HIS A 267 0.24 -19.23 3.70
CA HIS A 267 0.67 -19.64 5.04
C HIS A 267 -0.47 -19.96 6.01
N ASP A 268 -1.67 -19.44 5.76
CA ASP A 268 -2.81 -19.53 6.66
C ASP A 268 -4.14 -19.80 5.94
N PHE A 269 -4.06 -20.33 4.71
CA PHE A 269 -5.24 -20.71 3.92
C PHE A 269 -6.17 -21.63 4.73
N ASN A 270 -7.42 -21.20 4.84
CA ASN A 270 -8.50 -21.90 5.52
C ASN A 270 -9.54 -22.33 4.49
N SER A 271 -9.59 -23.63 4.22
CA SER A 271 -10.49 -24.24 3.24
C SER A 271 -11.99 -24.12 3.54
N ASP A 272 -12.38 -23.66 4.73
CA ASP A 272 -13.80 -23.38 5.03
C ASP A 272 -14.25 -21.99 4.52
N LYS A 273 -13.32 -21.06 4.28
CA LYS A 273 -13.62 -19.66 3.95
C LYS A 273 -12.89 -19.14 2.70
N ASP A 274 -11.65 -19.55 2.50
CA ASP A 274 -10.76 -18.99 1.48
C ASP A 274 -10.91 -19.70 0.13
N LYS A 275 -10.55 -18.98 -0.94
CA LYS A 275 -10.64 -19.45 -2.32
C LYS A 275 -9.39 -19.14 -3.12
N LEU A 276 -9.09 -20.02 -4.07
CA LEU A 276 -8.11 -19.84 -5.13
C LEU A 276 -8.82 -19.40 -6.39
N ASP A 277 -8.48 -18.22 -6.91
CA ASP A 277 -9.06 -17.71 -8.15
C ASP A 277 -8.12 -17.94 -9.33
N LEU A 278 -8.48 -18.95 -10.13
CA LEU A 278 -7.81 -19.36 -11.36
C LEU A 278 -8.61 -18.95 -12.60
N SER A 279 -9.73 -18.24 -12.43
CA SER A 279 -10.59 -17.81 -13.53
C SER A 279 -9.92 -16.92 -14.58
N PRO A 280 -8.83 -16.16 -14.29
CA PRO A 280 -8.08 -15.47 -15.34
C PRO A 280 -7.29 -16.39 -16.27
N ILE A 281 -6.95 -17.62 -15.83
CA ILE A 281 -6.06 -18.54 -16.54
C ILE A 281 -6.88 -19.61 -17.30
N ILE A 282 -7.99 -20.06 -16.72
CA ILE A 282 -8.76 -21.20 -17.24
C ILE A 282 -9.62 -20.79 -18.44
N TYR A 283 -9.55 -21.58 -19.52
CA TYR A 283 -10.33 -21.39 -20.74
C TYR A 283 -11.67 -22.16 -20.70
N GLY A 284 -12.67 -21.65 -19.98
CA GLY A 284 -14.06 -22.17 -20.03
C GLY A 284 -14.69 -22.45 -18.66
N LYS A 285 -16.03 -22.64 -18.64
CA LYS A 285 -16.79 -22.90 -17.40
C LYS A 285 -16.77 -24.40 -17.07
N ASN A 286 -16.41 -24.74 -15.83
CA ASN A 286 -16.36 -26.09 -15.23
C ASN A 286 -15.13 -26.94 -15.59
N ASP A 287 -14.02 -26.32 -15.98
CA ASP A 287 -12.84 -27.02 -16.49
C ASP A 287 -11.80 -27.39 -15.42
N ILE A 288 -12.19 -27.73 -14.19
CA ILE A 288 -11.23 -28.25 -13.21
C ILE A 288 -11.64 -29.62 -12.66
N TYR A 289 -10.72 -30.57 -12.70
CA TYR A 289 -10.81 -31.83 -11.95
C TYR A 289 -9.71 -31.94 -10.89
N LEU A 290 -10.13 -32.32 -9.68
CA LEU A 290 -9.21 -32.83 -8.66
C LEU A 290 -8.94 -34.31 -8.97
N VAL A 291 -7.67 -34.66 -9.20
CA VAL A 291 -7.26 -36.00 -9.62
C VAL A 291 -6.10 -36.54 -8.79
N ASP A 292 -6.01 -37.87 -8.65
CA ASP A 292 -4.86 -38.51 -7.98
C ASP A 292 -3.60 -38.54 -8.84
N ARG A 293 -3.75 -38.38 -10.16
CA ARG A 293 -2.69 -38.32 -11.18
C ARG A 293 -3.21 -37.68 -12.46
N PHE A 294 -2.34 -37.03 -13.23
CA PHE A 294 -2.71 -36.49 -14.54
C PHE A 294 -3.08 -37.59 -15.53
N SER A 295 -4.11 -37.34 -16.35
CA SER A 295 -4.79 -38.35 -17.16
C SER A 295 -5.20 -37.90 -18.57
N PHE A 296 -4.89 -36.67 -18.98
CA PHE A 296 -5.33 -36.07 -20.24
C PHE A 296 -6.87 -36.06 -20.40
N SER A 297 -7.57 -35.46 -19.44
CA SER A 297 -9.04 -35.35 -19.50
C SER A 297 -9.57 -34.28 -20.46
N GLY A 298 -8.69 -33.44 -21.01
CA GLY A 298 -9.06 -32.30 -21.86
C GLY A 298 -9.56 -31.08 -21.06
N GLN A 299 -9.26 -31.04 -19.76
CA GLN A 299 -9.64 -29.99 -18.80
C GLN A 299 -8.44 -29.66 -17.90
N THR A 300 -8.50 -28.60 -17.10
CA THR A 300 -7.46 -28.34 -16.10
C THR A 300 -7.50 -29.43 -15.03
N GLU A 301 -6.38 -30.10 -14.81
CA GLU A 301 -6.27 -31.13 -13.77
C GLU A 301 -5.43 -30.59 -12.60
N ILE A 302 -5.87 -30.85 -11.37
CA ILE A 302 -5.18 -30.44 -10.15
C ILE A 302 -4.92 -31.67 -9.29
N ILE A 303 -3.65 -31.90 -8.96
CA ILE A 303 -3.23 -32.90 -7.98
C ILE A 303 -2.98 -32.21 -6.65
N GLU A 304 -3.65 -32.69 -5.59
CA GLU A 304 -3.36 -32.31 -4.21
C GLU A 304 -2.44 -33.34 -3.55
N LYS A 305 -1.29 -32.91 -3.04
CA LYS A 305 -0.32 -33.79 -2.36
C LYS A 305 0.16 -33.18 -1.04
N TYR A 306 -0.12 -33.87 0.06
CA TYR A 306 0.37 -33.48 1.38
C TYR A 306 1.73 -34.11 1.73
N ASP A 307 2.71 -33.29 2.07
CA ASP A 307 3.99 -33.70 2.67
C ASP A 307 3.94 -33.50 4.20
N LYS A 308 3.91 -34.62 4.92
CA LYS A 308 3.85 -34.63 6.39
C LYS A 308 5.12 -34.11 7.06
N ILE A 309 6.29 -34.24 6.43
CA ILE A 309 7.57 -33.80 7.01
C ILE A 309 7.66 -32.28 6.96
N LYS A 310 7.30 -31.70 5.81
CA LYS A 310 7.28 -30.25 5.61
C LYS A 310 6.03 -29.58 6.18
N ASN A 311 5.01 -30.37 6.51
CA ASN A 311 3.67 -29.91 6.89
C ASN A 311 3.10 -28.95 5.82
N MET A 312 3.09 -29.39 4.57
CA MET A 312 2.73 -28.57 3.41
C MET A 312 1.88 -29.39 2.44
N THR A 313 0.75 -28.84 2.00
CA THR A 313 0.00 -29.33 0.84
C THR A 313 0.52 -28.64 -0.42
N TYR A 314 0.79 -29.42 -1.46
CA TYR A 314 1.17 -28.96 -2.78
C TYR A 314 -0.01 -29.16 -3.73
N LEU A 315 -0.39 -28.10 -4.44
CA LEU A 315 -1.29 -28.16 -5.58
C LEU A 315 -0.44 -28.11 -6.84
N MET A 316 -0.45 -29.17 -7.62
CA MET A 316 0.20 -29.24 -8.93
C MET A 316 -0.89 -29.14 -9.99
N ILE A 317 -0.80 -28.14 -10.86
CA ILE A 317 -1.86 -27.79 -11.80
C ILE A 317 -1.33 -27.96 -13.22
N ASP A 318 -2.10 -28.66 -14.05
CA ASP A 318 -1.89 -28.84 -15.48
C ASP A 318 -3.06 -28.18 -16.21
N PHE A 319 -2.79 -27.11 -16.95
CA PHE A 319 -3.78 -26.32 -17.69
C PHE A 319 -3.88 -26.77 -19.16
N ASP A 320 -2.77 -27.15 -19.78
CA ASP A 320 -2.73 -27.48 -21.21
C ASP A 320 -2.94 -28.97 -21.51
N ASN A 321 -3.15 -29.78 -20.47
CA ASN A 321 -3.25 -31.22 -20.50
C ASN A 321 -1.97 -31.82 -21.08
N ASN A 322 -0.79 -31.53 -20.55
CA ASN A 322 0.45 -32.24 -20.85
C ASN A 322 0.88 -33.06 -19.63
N ILE A 323 0.60 -34.37 -19.62
CA ILE A 323 0.76 -35.23 -18.42
C ILE A 323 2.18 -35.31 -17.82
N TYR A 324 3.19 -34.80 -18.53
CA TYR A 324 4.58 -34.82 -18.08
C TYR A 324 5.01 -33.51 -17.44
N GLU A 325 4.11 -32.54 -17.36
CA GLU A 325 4.39 -31.19 -16.92
C GLU A 325 3.46 -30.77 -15.77
N THR A 326 3.93 -29.79 -15.01
CA THR A 326 3.12 -29.08 -14.03
C THR A 326 3.33 -27.62 -14.37
N ASP A 327 2.30 -27.01 -14.92
CA ASP A 327 2.36 -25.63 -15.42
C ASP A 327 2.47 -24.63 -14.28
N MET A 328 1.85 -24.97 -13.14
CA MET A 328 1.82 -24.13 -11.95
C MET A 328 1.82 -25.00 -10.70
N MET A 329 2.48 -24.51 -9.65
CA MET A 329 2.43 -25.13 -8.32
C MET A 329 2.08 -24.09 -7.28
N ILE A 330 1.13 -24.38 -6.39
CA ILE A 330 0.82 -23.55 -5.21
C ILE A 330 1.11 -24.37 -3.96
N LYS A 331 1.82 -23.79 -3.00
CA LYS A 331 2.08 -24.42 -1.70
C LYS A 331 1.11 -23.84 -0.67
N ILE A 332 0.51 -24.71 0.14
CA ILE A 332 -0.39 -24.32 1.21
C ILE A 332 0.09 -24.95 2.52
N ALA A 333 0.37 -24.11 3.51
CA ALA A 333 0.84 -24.58 4.81
C ALA A 333 -0.22 -25.45 5.50
N GLY A 334 0.23 -26.50 6.16
CA GLY A 334 -0.63 -27.47 6.81
C GLY A 334 -1.19 -28.55 5.88
N LYS A 335 -1.97 -29.45 6.48
CA LYS A 335 -2.73 -30.45 5.73
C LYS A 335 -4.07 -29.84 5.31
N GLN A 336 -4.31 -29.78 4.02
CA GLN A 336 -5.61 -29.38 3.47
C GLN A 336 -6.44 -30.59 3.03
N GLN A 337 -7.70 -30.32 2.71
CA GLN A 337 -8.59 -31.24 2.00
C GLN A 337 -9.48 -30.39 1.10
N LEU A 338 -8.96 -30.02 -0.07
CA LEU A 338 -9.67 -29.08 -0.93
C LEU A 338 -10.81 -29.76 -1.69
N THR A 339 -11.83 -28.97 -1.99
CA THR A 339 -12.95 -29.35 -2.86
C THR A 339 -13.07 -28.33 -3.99
N LEU A 340 -13.90 -28.61 -4.99
CA LEU A 340 -14.16 -27.66 -6.07
C LEU A 340 -14.73 -26.32 -5.58
N ASN A 341 -15.32 -26.26 -4.38
CA ASN A 341 -15.81 -25.01 -3.78
C ASN A 341 -14.69 -24.05 -3.37
N ASN A 342 -13.46 -24.54 -3.24
CA ASN A 342 -12.29 -23.72 -2.93
C ASN A 342 -11.71 -23.02 -4.16
N PHE A 343 -12.28 -23.22 -5.35
CA PHE A 343 -11.76 -22.66 -6.59
C PHE A 343 -12.80 -21.74 -7.25
N ILE A 344 -12.33 -20.59 -7.74
CA ILE A 344 -13.09 -19.71 -8.64
C ILE A 344 -12.55 -19.95 -10.05
N THR A 345 -13.43 -20.38 -10.95
CA THR A 345 -13.04 -20.91 -12.27
C THR A 345 -13.75 -20.20 -13.43
N SER A 346 -14.65 -19.29 -13.10
CA SER A 346 -15.34 -18.44 -14.06
C SER A 346 -15.20 -16.98 -13.62
N PRO A 347 -14.99 -16.03 -14.54
CA PRO A 347 -14.87 -14.63 -14.20
C PRO A 347 -16.07 -14.22 -13.35
N GLN A 348 -15.83 -13.86 -12.10
CA GLN A 348 -16.84 -13.21 -11.30
C GLN A 348 -16.92 -11.75 -11.76
N GLN A 349 -18.13 -11.21 -11.90
CA GLN A 349 -18.31 -9.76 -11.86
C GLN A 349 -17.98 -9.35 -10.43
N ILE A 350 -16.72 -9.02 -10.19
CA ILE A 350 -16.33 -8.36 -8.94
C ILE A 350 -16.55 -6.88 -9.23
N ALA A 351 -17.49 -6.32 -8.48
CA ALA A 351 -17.96 -4.94 -8.62
C ALA A 351 -16.84 -3.96 -8.33
#